data_AF-A0A1F3K8Y4-F1
#
_entry.id   AF-A0A1F3K8Y4-F1
#
_cell.length_a   1.000
_cell.length_b   1.000
_cell.length_c   1.000
_cell.angle_alpha   90.00
_cell.angle_beta   90.00
_cell.angle_gamma   90.00
#
_symmetry.space_group_name_H-M   'P 1'
#
loop_
_entity.id
_entity.type
_entity.pdbx_description
1 polymer ?
#
loop_
_entity_poly.entity_id
_entity_poly.type
_entity_poly.pdbx_seq_one_letter_code
_entity_poly.pdbx_strand_id
1 'polypeptide(L)' 'MENHKKAAKHHEEAAKHHHDAAKHHAEGNHEKASHSAVKADGHHCIASEARKEDAKHHTMHK' A
#
# COMPACT_ATOMS: atom_id res chain seq x y z
N MET A 1 0.74 -9.52 15.55
CA MET A 1 -0.66 -9.63 15.04
C MET A 1 -1.28 -8.27 14.65
N GLU A 2 -1.20 -7.21 15.46
CA GLU A 2 -1.71 -5.88 15.06
C GLU A 2 -1.01 -5.29 13.82
N ASN A 3 0.31 -5.48 13.70
CA ASN A 3 1.07 -4.99 12.54
C ASN A 3 0.65 -5.66 11.23
N HIS A 4 0.31 -6.96 11.26
CA HIS A 4 -0.28 -7.65 10.09
C HIS A 4 -1.63 -7.06 9.70
N LYS A 5 -2.51 -6.72 10.66
CA LYS A 5 -3.78 -6.05 10.36
C LYS A 5 -3.57 -4.65 9.75
N LYS A 6 -2.61 -3.89 10.27
CA LYS A 6 -2.24 -2.57 9.74
C LYS A 6 -1.68 -2.65 8.32
N ALA A 7 -0.78 -3.60 8.06
CA ALA A 7 -0.25 -3.87 6.74
C ALA A 7 -1.35 -4.29 5.76
N ALA A 8 -2.26 -5.17 6.16
CA ALA A 8 -3.39 -5.60 5.33
C ALA A 8 -4.30 -4.41 4.96
N LYS A 9 -4.62 -3.52 5.91
CA LYS A 9 -5.41 -2.32 5.64
C LYS A 9 -4.72 -1.40 4.62
N HIS A 10 -3.42 -1.16 4.76
CA HIS A 10 -2.68 -0.34 3.80
C HIS A 10 -2.56 -1.01 2.42
N HIS A 11 -2.45 -2.34 2.35
CA HIS A 11 -2.51 -3.06 1.08
C HIS A 11 -3.88 -2.94 0.41
N GLU A 12 -4.97 -2.99 1.16
CA GLU A 12 -6.32 -2.77 0.62
C GLU A 12 -6.50 -1.36 0.05
N GLU A 13 -6.04 -0.34 0.77
CA GLU A 13 -6.09 1.05 0.29
C GLU A 13 -5.18 1.26 -0.94
N ALA A 14 -4.00 0.65 -0.97
CA ALA A 14 -3.13 0.66 -2.16
C ALA A 14 -3.80 0.02 -3.37
N ALA A 15 -4.48 -1.12 -3.18
CA ALA A 15 -5.21 -1.79 -4.25
C ALA A 15 -6.35 -0.93 -4.81
N LYS A 16 -7.10 -0.23 -3.95
CA LYS A 16 -8.14 0.73 -4.39
C LYS A 16 -7.53 1.84 -5.24
N HIS A 17 -6.43 2.44 -4.79
CA HIS A 17 -5.76 3.49 -5.54
C HIS A 17 -5.16 3.02 -6.87
N HIS A 18 -4.65 1.78 -6.96
CA HIS A 18 -4.25 1.20 -8.24
C HIS A 18 -5.44 0.98 -9.18
N HIS A 19 -6.59 0.57 -8.65
CA HIS A 19 -7.83 0.47 -9.44
C HIS A 19 -8.27 1.83 -9.98
N ASP A 20 -8.25 2.87 -9.13
CA ASP A 20 -8.55 4.24 -9.56
C ASP A 20 -7.54 4.74 -10.60
N ALA A 21 -6.26 4.41 -10.43
CA ALA A 21 -5.23 4.75 -11.41
C ALA A 21 -5.50 4.10 -12.76
N ALA A 22 -5.83 2.81 -12.78
CA ALA A 22 -6.18 2.08 -13.99
C ALA A 22 -7.43 2.66 -14.67
N LYS A 23 -8.44 3.05 -13.89
CA LYS A 23 -9.65 3.71 -14.40
C LYS A 23 -9.34 5.06 -15.03
N HIS A 24 -8.63 5.94 -14.32
CA HIS A 24 -8.22 7.23 -14.85
C HIS A 24 -7.35 7.09 -16.10
N HIS A 25 -6.50 6.06 -16.16
CA HIS A 25 -5.68 5.78 -17.33
C HIS A 25 -6.52 5.32 -18.53
N ALA A 26 -7.58 4.52 -18.30
CA ALA A 26 -8.55 4.15 -19.34
C ALA A 26 -9.38 5.35 -19.82
N GLU A 27 -9.65 6.31 -18.94
CA GLU A 27 -10.33 7.58 -19.27
C GLU A 27 -9.41 8.62 -19.94
N GLY A 28 -8.13 8.31 -20.16
CA GLY A 28 -7.14 9.24 -20.74
C GLY A 28 -6.62 10.30 -19.76
N ASN A 29 -7.01 10.24 -18.49
CA ASN A 29 -6.61 11.16 -17.43
C ASN A 29 -5.29 10.71 -16.77
N HIS A 30 -4.18 10.83 -17.51
CA HIS A 30 -2.86 10.38 -17.05
C HIS A 30 -2.37 11.11 -15.78
N GLU A 31 -2.72 12.37 -15.57
CA GLU A 31 -2.36 13.12 -14.36
C GLU A 31 -2.99 12.51 -13.10
N LYS A 32 -4.31 12.24 -13.16
CA LYS A 32 -5.03 11.59 -12.06
C LYS A 32 -4.58 10.16 -11.85
N ALA A 33 -4.26 9.44 -12.93
CA ALA A 33 -3.70 8.10 -12.84
C ALA A 33 -2.35 8.10 -12.10
N SER A 34 -1.47 9.03 -12.44
CA SER A 34 -0.17 9.18 -11.77
C SER A 34 -0.33 9.55 -10.29
N HIS A 35 -1.22 10.48 -9.98
CA HIS A 35 -1.51 10.85 -8.58
C HIS A 35 -2.07 9.65 -7.78
N SER A 36 -3.00 8.89 -8.34
CA SER A 36 -3.51 7.67 -7.70
C SER A 36 -2.42 6.62 -7.52
N ALA A 37 -1.53 6.44 -8.51
CA ALA A 37 -0.40 5.50 -8.39
C ALA A 37 0.58 5.92 -7.29
N VAL A 38 0.89 7.21 -7.15
CA VAL A 38 1.75 7.73 -6.06
C VAL A 38 1.12 7.47 -4.69
N LYS A 39 -0.20 7.65 -4.55
CA LYS A 39 -0.90 7.32 -3.29
C LYS A 39 -0.82 5.83 -2.96
N ALA A 40 -1.01 4.98 -3.98
CA ALA A 40 -0.88 3.54 -3.81
C ALA A 40 0.52 3.12 -3.34
N ASP A 41 1.56 3.72 -3.95
CA ASP A 41 2.95 3.45 -3.59
C ASP A 41 3.28 3.89 -2.16
N GLY A 42 2.76 5.05 -1.73
CA GLY A 42 2.88 5.53 -0.35
C GLY A 42 2.29 4.54 0.66
N HIS A 43 1.10 3.99 0.37
CA HIS A 43 0.52 2.94 1.21
C HIS A 43 1.32 1.64 1.18
N HIS A 44 1.91 1.30 0.03
CA HIS A 44 2.76 0.12 -0.11
C HIS A 44 4.05 0.23 0.71
N CYS A 45 4.64 1.43 0.79
CA CYS A 45 5.77 1.74 1.67
C CYS A 45 5.38 1.52 3.15
N ILE A 46 4.28 2.11 3.60
CA ILE A 46 3.82 1.99 5.00
C ILE A 46 3.50 0.52 5.35
N ALA A 47 2.89 -0.23 4.44
CA ALA A 47 2.62 -1.65 4.63
C ALA A 47 3.91 -2.47 4.72
N SER A 48 4.91 -2.15 3.91
CA SER A 48 6.24 -2.76 3.94
C SER A 48 6.97 -2.48 5.25
N GLU A 49 6.88 -1.25 5.75
CA GLU A 49 7.44 -0.86 7.05
C GLU A 49 6.77 -1.63 8.19
N ALA A 50 5.43 -1.65 8.25
CA ALA A 50 4.69 -2.40 9.26
C ALA A 50 5.03 -3.91 9.24
N ARG A 51 5.23 -4.48 8.05
CA ARG A 51 5.67 -5.88 7.90
C ARG A 51 7.11 -6.08 8.38
N LYS A 52 8.03 -5.15 8.10
CA LYS A 52 9.41 -5.19 8.59
C LYS A 52 9.47 -5.07 10.11
N GLU A 53 8.64 -4.22 10.70
CA GLU A 53 8.54 -4.07 12.15
C GLU A 53 7.97 -5.33 12.83
N ASP A 54 6.98 -5.98 12.22
CA ASP A 54 6.48 -7.28 12.69
C ASP A 54 7.58 -8.36 12.59
N ALA A 55 8.30 -8.44 11.46
CA ALA A 55 9.39 -9.39 11.25
C ALA A 55 10.54 -9.20 12.27
N LYS A 56 10.94 -7.95 12.56
CA LYS A 56 11.97 -7.64 13.56
C LYS A 56 11.55 -8.11 14.96
N HIS A 57 10.30 -7.84 15.36
CA HIS A 57 9.78 -8.31 16.64
C HIS A 57 9.66 -9.84 16.71
N HIS A 58 9.43 -10.51 15.58
CA HIS A 58 9.41 -11.97 15.51
C HIS A 58 10.81 -12.61 15.65
N THR A 59 11.88 -11.89 15.25
CA THR A 59 13.27 -12.37 15.34
C THR A 59 13.95 -12.16 16.70
N MET A 60 13.42 -11.29 17.57
CA MET A 60 14.02 -11.02 18.90
C MET A 60 13.50 -11.94 20.02
N HIS A 61 12.73 -12.98 19.69
CA HIS A 61 12.17 -13.94 20.64
C HIS A 61 12.59 -15.39 20.33
N LYS A 62 13.89 -15.64 20.10
CA LYS A 62 14.45 -17.00 20.03
C LYS A 62 15.63 -17.15 20.97
#